data_AF-A0A1I7WS78-F1
#
_entry.id   AF-A0A1I7WS78-F1
#
_cell.length_a   1.000
_cell.length_b   1.000
_cell.length_c   1.000
_cell.angle_alpha   90.00
_cell.angle_beta   90.00
_cell.angle_gamma   90.00
#
_symmetry.space_group_name_H-M   'P 1'
#
loop_
_entity.id
_entity.type
_entity.pdbx_description
1 polymer ?
#
loop_
_entity_poly.entity_id
_entity_poly.type
_entity_poly.pdbx_seq_one_letter_code
_entity_poly.pdbx_strand_id
1 'polypeptide(L)' 'MLNSINEIRRTCDIDASKTTVWRILDKFPNIMKKCPQLTQGYKDEKLYWTKIFMRCDWKEVIYSDEKKFNLDGPDGFHS' A
#
# COMPACT_ATOMS: atom_id res chain seq x y z
N MET A 1 -11.79 -1.87 6.58
CA MET A 1 -10.58 -1.10 6.92
C MET A 1 -10.90 -0.41 8.22
N LEU A 2 -10.07 -0.53 9.27
CA LEU A 2 -10.29 0.20 10.51
C LEU A 2 -10.05 1.68 10.19
N ASN A 3 -11.10 2.50 10.33
CA ASN A 3 -11.13 3.85 9.77
C ASN A 3 -10.65 4.90 10.79
N SER A 4 -10.40 4.51 12.04
CA SER A 4 -9.99 5.41 13.12
C SER A 4 -9.05 4.73 14.12
N ILE A 5 -8.13 5.50 14.70
CA ILE A 5 -7.24 5.04 15.78
C ILE A 5 -8.04 4.49 16.97
N ASN A 6 -9.23 5.05 17.24
CA ASN A 6 -10.10 4.55 18.30
C ASN A 6 -10.71 3.19 17.96
N GLU A 7 -10.99 2.95 16.69
CA GLU A 7 -11.50 1.67 16.20
C GLU A 7 -10.40 0.60 16.31
N ILE A 8 -9.18 0.93 15.87
CA ILE A 8 -7.99 0.07 16.03
C ILE A 8 -7.77 -0.29 17.50
N ARG A 9 -7.81 0.70 18.39
CA ARG A 9 -7.62 0.46 19.83
C ARG A 9 -8.65 -0.51 20.40
N ARG A 10 -9.93 -0.37 20.01
CA ARG A 10 -11.02 -1.23 20.50
C ARG A 10 -10.96 -2.63 19.91
N THR A 11 -10.76 -2.74 18.59
CA THR A 11 -10.74 -4.04 17.89
C THR A 11 -9.53 -4.87 18.28
N CYS A 12 -8.39 -4.24 18.53
CA CYS A 12 -7.15 -4.92 18.90
C CYS A 12 -6.91 -4.97 20.41
N ASP A 13 -7.86 -4.52 21.23
CA ASP A 13 -7.79 -4.47 22.70
C ASP A 13 -6.47 -3.90 23.24
N ILE A 14 -6.07 -2.75 22.70
CA ILE A 14 -4.80 -2.11 23.06
C ILE A 14 -5.03 -1.19 24.26
N ASP A 15 -4.50 -1.58 25.43
CA ASP A 15 -4.46 -0.73 26.62
C ASP A 15 -3.36 0.34 26.51
N ALA A 16 -3.57 1.27 25.59
CA ALA A 16 -2.69 2.42 25.40
C ALA A 16 -3.49 3.68 25.07
N SER A 17 -2.84 4.82 25.26
CA SER A 17 -3.40 6.09 24.82
C SER A 17 -3.49 6.15 23.29
N LYS A 18 -4.43 6.96 22.78
CA LYS A 18 -4.61 7.18 21.33
C LYS A 18 -3.32 7.69 20.66
N THR A 19 -2.54 8.50 21.38
CA THR A 19 -1.25 9.05 20.90
C THR A 19 -0.16 7.98 20.84
N THR A 20 -0.14 7.03 21.79
CA THR A 20 0.78 5.88 21.75
C THR A 20 0.52 5.00 20.53
N VAL A 21 -0.74 4.67 20.26
CA VAL A 21 -1.13 3.88 19.08
C VAL A 21 -0.72 4.59 17.79
N TRP A 22 -0.93 5.91 17.71
CA TRP A 22 -0.52 6.70 16.55
C TRP A 22 0.99 6.67 16.32
N ARG A 23 1.81 6.85 17.37
CA ARG A 23 3.28 6.78 17.28
C ARG A 23 3.78 5.42 16.83
N ILE A 24 3.11 4.33 17.22
CA ILE A 24 3.46 2.99 16.75
C ILE A 24 3.17 2.87 15.26
N LEU A 25 1.99 3.31 14.82
CA LEU A 25 1.61 3.26 13.40
C LEU A 25 2.51 4.14 12.52
N ASP A 26 2.95 5.29 13.02
CA ASP A 26 3.88 6.19 12.32
C ASP A 26 5.24 5.52 12.03
N LYS A 27 5.73 4.67 12.94
CA LYS A 27 6.94 3.84 12.71
C LYS A 27 6.75 2.80 11.60
N PHE A 28 5.51 2.47 11.24
CA PHE A 28 5.17 1.47 10.23
C PHE A 28 4.30 2.09 9.12
N PRO A 29 4.88 2.97 8.27
CA PRO A 29 4.12 3.77 7.31
C PRO A 29 3.36 2.93 6.26
N ASN A 30 3.75 1.67 6.07
CA ASN A 30 3.08 0.76 5.13
C ASN A 30 1.74 0.23 5.63
N ILE A 31 1.44 0.29 6.93
CA ILE A 31 0.19 -0.21 7.50
C ILE A 31 -0.98 0.74 7.23
N MET A 32 -0.71 2.05 7.21
CA MET A 32 -1.72 3.09 7.03
C MET A 32 -1.78 3.68 5.62
N LYS A 33 -0.94 3.19 4.68
CA LYS A 33 -1.00 3.63 3.29
C LYS A 33 -2.37 3.31 2.70
N LYS A 34 -3.11 4.37 2.35
CA LYS A 34 -4.36 4.23 1.62
C LYS A 34 -4.05 3.68 0.23
N CYS A 35 -4.47 2.46 -0.02
CA CYS A 35 -4.55 1.92 -1.37
C CYS A 35 -5.99 2.08 -1.89
N PRO A 36 -6.17 2.38 -3.18
CA PRO A 36 -7.50 2.37 -3.79
C PRO A 36 -8.17 1.03 -3.54
N GLN A 37 -9.41 1.06 -3.04
CA GLN A 37 -10.17 -0.17 -2.86
C GLN A 37 -10.53 -0.73 -4.24
N LEU A 38 -10.23 -2.01 -4.46
CA LEU A 38 -10.60 -2.67 -5.71
C LEU A 38 -12.11 -2.88 -5.74
N THR A 39 -12.76 -2.36 -6.78
CA THR A 39 -14.17 -2.67 -7.08
C THR A 39 -14.32 -4.15 -7.41
N GLN A 40 -15.53 -4.70 -7.27
CA GLN A 40 -15.77 -6.10 -7.59
C GLN A 40 -15.43 -6.40 -9.06
N GLY A 41 -15.85 -5.53 -9.99
CA GLY A 41 -15.54 -5.69 -11.41
C GLY A 41 -14.03 -5.75 -11.70
N TYR A 42 -13.23 -4.91 -11.02
CA TYR A 42 -11.77 -4.95 -11.20
C TYR A 42 -11.14 -6.24 -10.64
N LYS A 43 -11.71 -6.82 -9.58
CA LYS A 43 -11.27 -8.13 -9.06
C LYS A 43 -11.56 -9.24 -10.07
N ASP A 44 -12.75 -9.21 -10.65
CA ASP A 44 -13.18 -10.23 -11.62
C ASP A 44 -12.36 -10.15 -12.90
N GLU A 45 -12.08 -8.94 -13.39
CA GLU A 45 -11.21 -8.71 -14.55
C GLU A 45 -9.78 -9.18 -14.29
N LYS A 46 -9.20 -8.85 -13.12
CA LYS A 46 -7.88 -9.36 -12.73
C LYS A 46 -7.85 -10.89 -12.67
N LEU A 47 -8.90 -11.51 -12.14
CA LEU A 47 -9.01 -12.96 -12.06
C LEU A 47 -9.09 -13.59 -13.46
N TYR A 48 -9.87 -12.99 -14.36
CA TYR A 48 -9.98 -13.41 -15.75
C TYR A 48 -8.63 -13.31 -16.48
N TRP A 49 -7.96 -12.15 -16.38
CA TRP A 49 -6.64 -11.92 -16.97
C TRP A 49 -5.62 -12.94 -16.46
N THR A 50 -5.59 -13.18 -15.14
CA THR A 50 -4.71 -14.18 -14.53
C THR A 50 -4.94 -15.57 -15.11
N LYS A 51 -6.20 -15.98 -15.29
CA LYS A 51 -6.53 -17.30 -15.87
C LYS A 51 -6.03 -17.45 -17.31
N ILE A 52 -6.09 -16.39 -18.12
CA ILE A 52 -5.59 -16.40 -19.51
C ILE A 52 -4.07 -16.54 -19.52
N PHE A 53 -3.38 -15.71 -18.74
CA PHE A 53 -1.92 -15.60 -18.78
C PHE A 53 -1.19 -16.55 -17.83
N MET A 54 -1.89 -17.45 -17.14
CA MET A 54 -1.30 -18.46 -16.25
C MET A 54 -0.23 -19.33 -16.93
N ARG A 55 -0.35 -19.54 -18.25
CA ARG A 55 0.61 -20.32 -19.06
C ARG A 55 1.42 -19.46 -20.03
N CYS A 56 1.39 -18.14 -19.88
CA CYS A 56 2.15 -17.23 -20.72
C CYS A 56 3.65 -17.45 -20.52
N ASP A 57 4.43 -17.48 -21.61
CA ASP A 57 5.88 -17.41 -21.52
C ASP A 57 6.28 -15.93 -21.39
N TRP A 58 6.62 -15.54 -20.18
CA TRP A 58 6.96 -14.16 -19.83
C TRP A 58 8.31 -13.70 -20.41
N LYS A 59 9.12 -14.60 -20.98
CA LYS A 59 10.42 -14.24 -21.57
C LYS A 59 10.30 -13.37 -22.82
N GLU A 60 9.19 -13.51 -23.54
CA GLU A 60 8.90 -12.75 -24.76
C GLU A 60 8.17 -11.43 -24.46
N VAL A 61 7.87 -11.14 -23.19
CA VAL A 61 7.10 -9.96 -22.79
C VAL A 61 8.04 -8.81 -22.45
N ILE A 62 7.92 -7.73 -23.21
CA ILE A 62 8.59 -6.45 -22.91
C ILE A 62 7.63 -5.60 -22.08
N TYR A 63 8.01 -5.32 -20.83
CA TYR A 63 7.23 -4.46 -19.93
C TYR A 63 7.65 -2.99 -20.07
N SER A 64 6.68 -2.09 -20.01
CA SER A 64 6.89 -0.65 -19.91
C SER A 64 5.97 -0.04 -18.86
N ASP A 65 6.48 0.96 -18.15
CA ASP A 65 5.72 1.79 -17.22
C ASP A 65 6.43 3.15 -17.08
N GLU A 66 5.69 4.17 -16.68
CA GLU A 66 6.24 5.50 -16.41
C GLU A 66 6.40 5.71 -14.92
N LYS A 67 7.63 6.03 -14.49
CA LYS A 67 7.94 6.36 -13.11
C LYS A 67 8.32 7.83 -13.04
N LYS A 68 7.60 8.61 -12.23
CA LYS A 68 8.07 9.93 -11.82
C LYS A 68 9.29 9.77 -10.90
N PHE A 69 10.40 10.40 -11.30
CA PHE A 69 11.61 10.57 -10.49
C PHE A 69 11.61 11.99 -9.92
N ASN A 70 11.80 12.11 -8.62
CA ASN A 70 12.01 13.41 -7.98
C ASN A 70 13.52 13.67 -7.94
N LEU A 71 13.91 14.92 -8.21
CA LEU A 71 15.31 15.38 -8.19
C LEU A 71 15.81 15.74 -6.80
N ASP A 72 14.95 15.64 -5.78
CA ASP A 72 15.29 15.88 -4.37
C ASP A 72 16.01 14.65 -3.81
N GLY A 73 17.26 14.46 -4.25
CA GLY A 73 18.20 13.56 -3.60
C GLY A 73 18.50 14.04 -2.16
N PRO A 74 19.06 13.18 -1.30
CA PRO A 74 19.49 13.53 0.06
C PRO A 74 20.75 14.42 0.06
N ASP A 75 20.87 15.33 -0.89
CA ASP A 75 21.99 16.24 -1.08
C ASP A 75 21.79 17.38 -0.07
N GLY A 76 21.86 16.99 1.20
CA GLY A 76 21.71 17.83 2.38
C GLY A 76 22.90 18.75 2.54
N PHE A 77 23.03 19.72 1.62
CA PHE A 77 23.75 20.95 1.90
C PHE A 77 22.99 21.71 2.98
N HIS A 78 23.27 21.33 4.23
CA HIS A 78 23.03 22.15 5.39
C HIS A 78 24.20 23.13 5.47
N SER A 79 23.93 24.41 5.22
CA SER A 79 24.79 25.50 5.70
C SER A 79 24.60 25.69 7.20
#